data_AF-A0A560UZH9-F1
#
_entry.id   AF-A0A560UZH9-F1
#
_cell.length_a   1.000
_cell.length_b   1.000
_cell.length_c   1.000
_cell.angle_alpha   90.00
_cell.angle_beta   90.00
_cell.angle_gamma   90.00
#
_symmetry.space_group_name_H-M   'P 1'
#
loop_
_entity.id
_entity.type
_entity.pdbx_description
1 polymer ?
#
loop_
_entity_poly.entity_id
_entity_poly.type
_entity_poly.pdbx_seq_one_letter_code
_entity_poly.pdbx_strand_id
1 'polypeptide(L)'
;MSRRRRCRAHTLVEALVALVLAALVMTTALSLYRTQRAAHVSSIEAVRARDAAATALTLIARSVRMAGFSPLDASGGAPFAPLFGCSAGRPSGEALRPGCAGAGASSDGLLVRYVGDTISTWPTSGGLVTDCLGQGIGDGSSAPLVVDRYFVRASSVTGEPELYCEGSGHSGTAQPLVEGVERLRVRYRLRGRAAWDEASSLVDDAWQRVQAVEVCVQARGAVGSRMRRYTDCDGRSQPIHDGRGRWISRRWLAVRNAAFMDGGDG
;
A
#
# COMPACT_ATOMS: atom_id res chain seq x y z
N MET A 1 -5.55 -67.08 52.18
CA MET A 1 -6.32 -65.80 52.30
C MET A 1 -6.43 -65.16 50.92
N SER A 2 -7.50 -65.42 50.15
CA SER A 2 -7.76 -64.68 48.90
C SER A 2 -8.77 -63.57 49.17
N ARG A 3 -8.33 -62.31 49.02
CA ARG A 3 -9.24 -61.17 49.01
C ARG A 3 -10.08 -61.26 47.73
N ARG A 4 -11.33 -61.71 47.86
CA ARG A 4 -12.34 -61.54 46.81
C ARG A 4 -12.53 -60.04 46.57
N ARG A 5 -11.97 -59.52 45.47
CA ARG A 5 -12.32 -58.18 44.98
C ARG A 5 -13.79 -58.25 44.58
N ARG A 6 -14.65 -57.52 45.29
CA ARG A 6 -16.05 -57.33 44.88
C ARG A 6 -16.01 -56.46 43.64
N CYS A 7 -16.26 -57.03 42.46
CA CYS A 7 -16.68 -56.23 41.31
C CYS A 7 -18.07 -55.70 41.63
N ARG A 8 -18.17 -54.42 41.99
CA ARG A 8 -19.43 -53.69 41.90
C ARG A 8 -19.73 -53.55 40.41
N ALA A 9 -20.78 -54.21 39.93
CA ALA A 9 -21.31 -53.91 38.61
C ALA A 9 -21.83 -52.47 38.67
N HIS A 10 -21.14 -51.55 37.99
CA HIS A 10 -21.65 -50.20 37.77
C HIS A 10 -23.01 -50.31 37.09
N THR A 11 -24.00 -49.59 37.60
CA THR A 11 -25.33 -49.59 36.99
C THR A 11 -25.24 -48.93 35.62
N LEU A 12 -26.03 -49.39 34.65
CA LEU A 12 -26.07 -48.84 33.29
C LEU A 12 -26.31 -47.31 33.31
N VAL A 13 -27.03 -46.82 34.33
CA VAL A 13 -27.26 -45.41 34.61
C VAL A 13 -25.97 -44.63 34.88
N GLU A 14 -25.03 -45.18 35.65
CA GLU A 14 -23.77 -44.49 35.99
C GLU A 14 -22.87 -44.31 34.76
N ALA A 15 -22.83 -45.31 33.87
CA ALA A 15 -22.11 -45.23 32.61
C ALA A 15 -22.76 -44.22 31.64
N LEU A 16 -24.09 -44.17 31.57
CA LEU A 16 -24.81 -43.17 30.76
C LEU A 16 -24.57 -41.75 31.27
N VAL A 17 -24.61 -41.53 32.59
CA VAL A 17 -24.32 -40.21 33.18
C VAL A 17 -22.87 -39.78 32.87
N ALA A 18 -21.90 -40.69 33.02
CA ALA A 18 -20.51 -40.40 32.69
C ALA A 18 -20.31 -40.02 31.22
N LEU A 19 -20.97 -40.73 30.29
CA LEU A 19 -20.93 -40.42 28.86
C LEU A 19 -21.56 -39.06 28.54
N VAL A 20 -22.70 -38.74 29.14
CA VAL A 20 -23.38 -37.45 28.94
C VAL A 20 -22.51 -36.29 29.44
N LEU A 21 -21.89 -36.43 30.61
CA LEU A 21 -20.99 -35.42 31.16
C LEU A 21 -19.73 -35.26 30.30
N ALA A 22 -19.12 -36.36 29.85
CA ALA A 22 -17.98 -36.31 28.94
C ALA A 22 -18.33 -35.62 27.61
N ALA A 23 -19.50 -35.94 27.04
CA ALA A 23 -19.98 -35.30 25.82
C ALA A 23 -20.22 -33.79 26.01
N LEU A 24 -20.77 -33.38 27.15
CA LEU A 24 -20.97 -31.96 27.48
C LEU A 24 -19.63 -31.22 27.60
N VAL A 25 -18.64 -31.81 28.28
CA VAL A 25 -17.30 -31.21 28.41
C VAL A 25 -16.59 -31.12 27.05
N MET A 26 -16.67 -32.16 26.22
CA MET A 26 -16.03 -32.14 24.89
C MET A 26 -16.69 -31.15 23.93
N THR A 27 -18.02 -31.03 23.95
CA THR A 27 -18.75 -30.06 23.10
C THR A 27 -18.45 -28.62 23.50
N THR A 28 -18.40 -28.33 24.80
CA THR A 28 -18.01 -27.00 25.31
C THR A 28 -16.55 -26.67 24.95
N ALA A 29 -15.62 -27.61 25.15
CA ALA A 29 -14.22 -27.42 24.77
C ALA A 29 -14.05 -27.17 23.26
N LEU A 30 -14.75 -27.94 22.41
CA LEU A 30 -14.68 -27.78 20.95
C LEU A 30 -15.28 -26.44 20.50
N SER A 31 -16.39 -26.02 21.10
CA SER A 31 -17.00 -24.71 20.83
C SER A 31 -16.04 -23.58 21.18
N LEU A 32 -15.46 -23.62 22.37
CA LEU A 32 -14.48 -22.63 22.81
C LEU A 32 -13.29 -22.58 21.86
N TYR A 33 -12.69 -23.73 21.53
CA TYR A 33 -11.57 -23.82 20.60
C TYR A 33 -11.90 -23.19 19.23
N ARG A 34 -13.09 -23.46 18.68
CA ARG A 34 -13.52 -22.88 17.40
C ARG A 34 -13.64 -21.36 17.47
N THR A 35 -14.26 -20.83 18.53
CA THR A 35 -14.40 -19.37 18.71
C THR A 35 -13.04 -18.68 18.89
N GLN A 36 -12.15 -19.27 19.68
CA GLN A 36 -10.80 -18.76 19.89
C GLN A 36 -9.99 -18.78 18.59
N ARG A 37 -10.06 -19.86 17.82
CA ARG A 37 -9.37 -19.97 16.53
C ARG A 37 -9.90 -18.95 15.52
N ALA A 38 -11.22 -18.78 15.43
CA ALA A 38 -11.82 -17.77 14.56
C ALA A 38 -11.40 -16.35 14.95
N ALA A 39 -11.42 -16.04 16.25
CA ALA A 39 -10.95 -14.76 16.77
C ALA A 39 -9.46 -14.54 16.45
N HIS A 40 -8.62 -15.56 16.65
CA HIS A 40 -7.19 -15.48 16.38
C HIS A 40 -6.89 -15.21 14.89
N VAL A 41 -7.51 -15.95 13.97
CA VAL A 41 -7.36 -15.71 12.53
C VAL A 41 -7.81 -14.30 12.16
N SER A 42 -8.96 -13.85 12.67
CA SER A 42 -9.45 -12.49 12.39
C SER A 42 -8.50 -11.39 12.88
N SER A 43 -7.84 -11.61 14.03
CA SER A 43 -6.87 -10.67 14.59
C SER A 43 -5.60 -10.60 13.75
N ILE A 44 -5.07 -11.74 13.29
CA ILE A 44 -3.88 -11.80 12.43
C ILE A 44 -4.15 -11.06 11.12
N GLU A 45 -5.28 -11.34 10.47
CA GLU A 45 -5.63 -10.70 9.20
C GLU A 45 -5.85 -9.18 9.36
N ALA A 46 -6.40 -8.73 10.49
CA ALA A 46 -6.52 -7.30 10.77
C ALA A 46 -5.16 -6.61 10.97
N VAL A 47 -4.20 -7.30 11.60
CA VAL A 47 -2.82 -6.80 11.75
C VAL A 47 -2.12 -6.76 10.38
N ARG A 48 -2.22 -7.83 9.58
CA ARG A 48 -1.66 -7.87 8.22
C ARG A 48 -2.15 -6.71 7.35
N ALA A 49 -3.46 -6.41 7.39
CA ALA A 49 -4.04 -5.29 6.63
C ALA A 49 -3.49 -3.93 7.08
N ARG A 50 -3.31 -3.75 8.39
CA ARG A 50 -2.71 -2.54 8.97
C ARG A 50 -1.26 -2.37 8.55
N ASP A 51 -0.49 -3.45 8.65
CA ASP A 51 0.93 -3.46 8.31
C ASP A 51 1.15 -3.23 6.82
N ALA A 52 0.33 -3.85 5.95
CA ALA A 52 0.33 -3.59 4.52
C ALA A 52 0.07 -2.10 4.22
N ALA A 53 -0.98 -1.51 4.79
CA ALA A 53 -1.27 -0.10 4.58
C ALA A 53 -0.17 0.82 5.13
N ALA A 54 0.38 0.52 6.31
CA ALA A 54 1.46 1.29 6.92
C ALA A 54 2.76 1.22 6.11
N THR A 55 3.10 0.03 5.59
CA THR A 55 4.28 -0.21 4.76
C THR A 55 4.16 0.51 3.43
N ALA A 56 3.02 0.35 2.74
CA ALA A 56 2.73 1.05 1.49
C ALA A 56 2.86 2.57 1.63
N LEU A 57 2.25 3.15 2.67
CA LEU A 57 2.35 4.59 2.96
C LEU A 57 3.78 5.01 3.31
N THR A 58 4.57 4.16 3.97
CA THR A 58 5.96 4.47 4.32
C THR A 58 6.84 4.53 3.07
N LEU A 59 6.70 3.57 2.17
CA LEU A 59 7.42 3.52 0.89
C LEU A 59 7.08 4.72 0.02
N ILE A 60 5.78 4.98 -0.21
CA ILE A 60 5.33 6.13 -1.01
C ILE A 60 5.75 7.44 -0.36
N ALA A 61 5.62 7.58 0.97
CA ALA A 61 6.04 8.80 1.65
C ALA A 61 7.55 9.05 1.57
N ARG A 62 8.37 8.00 1.51
CA ARG A 62 9.82 8.15 1.30
C ARG A 62 10.11 8.71 -0.09
N SER A 63 9.49 8.15 -1.14
CA SER A 63 9.67 8.65 -2.50
C SER A 63 9.10 10.08 -2.66
N VAL A 64 7.90 10.36 -2.17
CA VAL A 64 7.31 11.72 -2.21
C VAL A 64 8.17 12.76 -1.50
N ARG A 65 8.88 12.40 -0.42
CA ARG A 65 9.83 13.32 0.24
C ARG A 65 11.03 13.66 -0.64
N MET A 66 11.42 12.77 -1.55
CA MET A 66 12.46 13.01 -2.54
C MET A 66 11.94 13.79 -3.76
N ALA A 67 10.63 13.84 -3.99
CA ALA A 67 10.04 14.52 -5.15
C ALA A 67 10.62 15.94 -5.35
N GLY A 68 11.22 16.18 -6.52
CA GLY A 68 11.84 17.44 -6.92
C GLY A 68 13.26 17.65 -6.39
N PHE A 69 13.80 16.72 -5.61
CA PHE A 69 15.17 16.80 -5.11
C PHE A 69 16.15 16.89 -6.29
N SER A 70 17.19 17.70 -6.13
CA SER A 70 18.35 17.76 -7.02
C SER A 70 19.59 18.10 -6.20
N PRO A 71 20.72 17.42 -6.42
CA PRO A 71 22.00 17.78 -5.79
C PRO A 71 22.41 19.22 -6.13
N LEU A 72 23.15 19.86 -5.23
CA LEU A 72 23.56 21.28 -5.38
C LEU A 72 24.58 21.49 -6.51
N ASP A 73 25.35 20.44 -6.81
CA ASP A 73 26.34 20.36 -7.88
C ASP A 73 25.74 19.90 -9.21
N ALA A 74 24.46 19.50 -9.24
CA ALA A 74 23.73 19.27 -10.48
C ALA A 74 23.51 20.61 -11.19
N SER A 75 24.19 20.81 -12.32
CA SER A 75 24.05 22.01 -13.14
C SER A 75 22.70 22.02 -13.86
N GLY A 76 21.79 22.86 -13.36
CA GLY A 76 20.46 23.09 -13.93
C GLY A 76 19.35 22.53 -13.04
N GLY A 77 18.63 23.43 -12.37
CA GLY A 77 17.39 23.07 -11.69
C GLY A 77 16.44 22.44 -12.70
N ALA A 78 16.05 21.19 -12.46
CA ALA A 78 15.40 20.42 -13.49
C ALA A 78 13.96 20.91 -13.70
N PRO A 79 13.58 21.36 -14.91
CA PRO A 79 12.27 21.95 -15.18
C PRO A 79 11.20 20.86 -15.39
N PHE A 80 11.11 19.89 -14.46
CA PHE A 80 10.07 18.86 -14.47
C PHE A 80 9.16 19.01 -13.27
N ALA A 81 7.88 18.66 -13.44
CA ALA A 81 6.99 18.60 -12.30
C ALA A 81 7.40 17.44 -11.38
N PRO A 82 7.66 17.66 -10.09
CA PRO A 82 8.12 16.62 -9.16
C PRO A 82 7.19 15.41 -9.08
N LEU A 83 5.90 15.62 -9.32
CA LEU A 83 4.86 14.62 -9.23
C LEU A 83 4.00 14.63 -10.49
N PHE A 84 3.43 13.47 -10.79
CA PHE A 84 2.35 13.30 -11.75
C PHE A 84 1.42 12.19 -11.25
N GLY A 85 0.15 12.24 -11.63
CA GLY A 85 -0.86 11.30 -11.16
C GLY A 85 -1.79 10.85 -12.27
N CYS A 86 -2.37 9.67 -12.07
CA CYS A 86 -3.44 9.15 -12.92
C CYS A 86 -4.63 8.79 -12.05
N SER A 87 -5.81 9.31 -12.39
CA SER A 87 -7.06 8.85 -11.79
C SER A 87 -7.49 7.54 -12.45
N ALA A 88 -7.81 6.52 -11.65
CA ALA A 88 -8.22 5.19 -12.14
C ALA A 88 -7.27 4.61 -13.23
N GLY A 89 -5.96 4.75 -13.02
CA GLY A 89 -4.95 4.34 -13.99
C GLY A 89 -3.55 4.39 -13.41
N ARG A 90 -2.58 3.93 -14.20
CA ARG A 90 -1.15 4.00 -13.84
C ARG A 90 -0.42 5.03 -14.71
N PRO A 91 0.59 5.73 -14.17
CA PRO A 91 1.50 6.49 -14.98
C PRO A 91 2.21 5.61 -16.00
N SER A 92 2.22 6.01 -17.27
CA SER A 92 2.97 5.38 -18.37
C SER A 92 3.74 6.44 -19.19
N GLY A 93 4.34 6.07 -20.33
CA GLY A 93 5.03 6.99 -21.22
C GLY A 93 6.44 7.38 -20.78
N GLU A 94 6.97 8.44 -21.39
CA GLU A 94 8.33 8.91 -21.14
C GLU A 94 8.49 9.58 -19.76
N ALA A 95 9.73 9.67 -19.28
CA ALA A 95 10.06 10.28 -18.00
C ALA A 95 9.54 11.72 -17.85
N LEU A 96 9.72 12.55 -18.87
CA LEU A 96 9.36 13.97 -18.85
C LEU A 96 7.97 14.26 -19.44
N ARG A 97 7.40 13.31 -20.19
CA ARG A 97 6.08 13.38 -20.81
C ARG A 97 5.25 12.17 -20.38
N PRO A 98 4.89 12.07 -19.09
CA PRO A 98 4.13 10.95 -18.60
C PRO A 98 2.69 11.02 -19.14
N GLY A 99 2.10 9.85 -19.35
CA GLY A 99 0.69 9.70 -19.66
C GLY A 99 0.01 8.77 -18.66
N CYS A 100 -1.26 8.50 -18.88
CA CYS A 100 -2.00 7.51 -18.11
C CYS A 100 -2.36 6.32 -18.98
N ALA A 101 -2.01 5.12 -18.51
CA ALA A 101 -2.52 3.87 -19.04
C ALA A 101 -3.62 3.34 -18.12
N GLY A 102 -4.66 2.76 -18.71
CA GLY A 102 -5.65 2.01 -17.94
C GLY A 102 -4.98 0.92 -17.12
N ALA A 103 -5.21 0.93 -15.82
CA ALA A 103 -4.90 -0.17 -14.92
C ALA A 103 -6.27 -0.73 -14.52
N GLY A 104 -6.53 -2.03 -14.71
CA GLY A 104 -7.85 -2.65 -14.52
C GLY A 104 -8.46 -2.56 -13.11
N ALA A 105 -7.91 -1.74 -12.22
CA ALA A 105 -8.45 -1.39 -10.91
C ALA A 105 -8.83 0.09 -10.89
N SER A 106 -9.95 0.44 -10.23
CA SER A 106 -10.33 1.84 -9.93
C SER A 106 -9.42 2.45 -8.86
N SER A 107 -8.11 2.40 -9.09
CA SER A 107 -7.04 2.89 -8.23
C SER A 107 -6.30 3.99 -8.97
N ASP A 108 -5.92 5.02 -8.22
CA ASP A 108 -5.02 6.03 -8.75
C ASP A 108 -3.60 5.46 -8.84
N GLY A 109 -2.77 6.12 -9.64
CA GLY A 109 -1.35 5.87 -9.71
C GLY A 109 -0.56 7.16 -9.54
N LEU A 110 0.65 7.04 -9.03
CA LEU A 110 1.52 8.15 -8.66
C LEU A 110 2.88 7.98 -9.31
N LEU A 111 3.36 9.03 -9.96
CA LEU A 111 4.72 9.13 -10.45
C LEU A 111 5.47 10.16 -9.62
N VAL A 112 6.68 9.81 -9.21
CA VAL A 112 7.60 10.67 -8.47
C VAL A 112 8.88 10.83 -9.27
N ARG A 113 9.35 12.07 -9.38
CA ARG A 113 10.59 12.44 -10.07
C ARG A 113 11.53 13.20 -9.15
N TYR A 114 12.80 12.86 -9.24
CA TYR A 114 13.89 13.58 -8.59
C TYR A 114 15.20 13.29 -9.31
N VAL A 115 16.18 14.17 -9.16
CA VAL A 115 17.56 13.92 -9.58
C VAL A 115 18.29 13.34 -8.39
N GLY A 116 18.86 12.14 -8.53
CA GLY A 116 19.59 11.47 -7.46
C GLY A 116 21.10 11.54 -7.64
N ASP A 117 21.83 11.24 -6.59
CA ASP A 117 23.27 10.98 -6.55
C ASP A 117 23.53 9.75 -5.65
N THR A 118 24.79 9.37 -5.48
CA THR A 118 25.18 8.21 -4.65
C THR A 118 25.10 8.47 -3.14
N ILE A 119 24.74 9.69 -2.73
CA ILE A 119 24.59 10.10 -1.33
C ILE A 119 23.10 10.09 -0.92
N SER A 120 22.24 10.57 -1.81
CA SER A 120 20.79 10.70 -1.65
C SER A 120 20.04 9.38 -1.88
N THR A 121 20.66 8.44 -2.59
CA THR A 121 20.14 7.08 -2.78
C THR A 121 21.11 6.03 -2.25
N TRP A 122 20.64 4.81 -2.07
CA TRP A 122 21.53 3.69 -1.74
C TRP A 122 22.23 3.24 -3.01
N PRO A 123 23.56 3.40 -3.16
CA PRO A 123 24.23 3.06 -4.39
C PRO A 123 24.26 1.54 -4.61
N THR A 124 24.22 1.12 -5.86
CA THR A 124 24.54 -0.28 -6.22
C THR A 124 26.03 -0.58 -5.94
N SER A 125 26.43 -1.85 -6.05
CA SER A 125 27.85 -2.23 -5.98
C SER A 125 28.71 -1.56 -7.05
N GLY A 126 28.12 -1.16 -8.18
CA GLY A 126 28.77 -0.39 -9.23
C GLY A 126 28.75 1.13 -9.01
N GLY A 127 28.26 1.61 -7.86
CA GLY A 127 28.19 3.04 -7.56
C GLY A 127 27.07 3.77 -8.29
N LEU A 128 26.03 3.08 -8.76
CA LEU A 128 24.92 3.71 -9.48
C LEU A 128 23.83 4.18 -8.52
N VAL A 129 23.23 5.34 -8.85
CA VAL A 129 21.99 5.85 -8.22
C VAL A 129 20.87 4.83 -8.43
N THR A 130 20.02 4.65 -7.41
CA THR A 130 18.95 3.64 -7.45
C THR A 130 17.54 4.23 -7.49
N ASP A 131 16.63 3.49 -8.13
CA ASP A 131 15.19 3.73 -8.11
C ASP A 131 14.47 3.07 -6.91
N CYS A 132 13.14 3.12 -6.88
CA CYS A 132 12.31 2.49 -5.85
C CYS A 132 12.51 0.98 -5.66
N LEU A 133 13.13 0.28 -6.61
CA LEU A 133 13.42 -1.16 -6.56
C LEU A 133 14.88 -1.44 -6.23
N GLY A 134 15.70 -0.41 -6.02
CA GLY A 134 17.14 -0.57 -5.82
C GLY A 134 17.89 -0.84 -7.12
N GLN A 135 17.27 -0.64 -8.28
CA GLN A 135 17.89 -0.87 -9.59
C GLN A 135 18.70 0.35 -10.00
N GLY A 136 19.93 0.12 -10.46
CA GLY A 136 20.85 1.19 -10.86
C GLY A 136 20.38 1.92 -12.11
N ILE A 137 20.53 3.25 -12.14
CA ILE A 137 20.09 4.10 -13.23
C ILE A 137 21.29 4.60 -14.04
N GLY A 138 21.24 4.43 -15.36
CA GLY A 138 22.26 4.92 -16.30
C GLY A 138 23.59 4.16 -16.22
N ASP A 139 24.65 4.82 -16.66
CA ASP A 139 26.02 4.33 -16.79
C ASP A 139 27.01 4.99 -15.81
N GLY A 140 26.52 5.68 -14.78
CA GLY A 140 27.35 6.38 -13.79
C GLY A 140 27.35 7.90 -13.89
N SER A 141 26.36 8.51 -14.57
CA SER A 141 26.04 9.93 -14.42
C SER A 141 26.02 10.34 -12.93
N SER A 142 26.60 11.48 -12.59
CA SER A 142 26.61 12.00 -11.22
C SER A 142 25.23 12.47 -10.75
N ALA A 143 24.30 12.72 -11.68
CA ALA A 143 22.99 13.30 -11.40
C ALA A 143 21.88 12.78 -12.34
N PRO A 144 21.57 11.46 -12.37
CA PRO A 144 20.51 10.92 -13.21
C PRO A 144 19.11 11.29 -12.69
N LEU A 145 18.18 11.48 -13.63
CA LEU A 145 16.75 11.59 -13.34
C LEU A 145 16.20 10.22 -12.92
N VAL A 146 15.72 10.15 -11.68
CA VAL A 146 14.99 9.01 -11.13
C VAL A 146 13.50 9.19 -11.36
N VAL A 147 12.84 8.14 -11.85
CA VAL A 147 11.39 8.11 -12.04
C VAL A 147 10.82 6.86 -11.38
N ASP A 148 10.06 7.05 -10.31
CA ASP A 148 9.35 5.98 -9.62
C ASP A 148 7.85 6.05 -9.93
N ARG A 149 7.25 4.93 -10.35
CA ARG A 149 5.82 4.85 -10.65
C ARG A 149 5.17 3.83 -9.73
N TYR A 150 4.25 4.30 -8.89
CA TYR A 150 3.46 3.48 -7.97
C TYR A 150 2.05 3.29 -8.50
N PHE A 151 1.57 2.05 -8.52
CA PHE A 151 0.21 1.72 -8.91
C PHE A 151 -0.22 0.39 -8.30
N VAL A 152 -1.53 0.17 -8.20
CA VAL A 152 -2.06 -1.12 -7.74
C VAL A 152 -2.37 -2.00 -8.95
N ARG A 153 -2.02 -3.28 -8.85
CA ARG A 153 -2.36 -4.31 -9.84
C ARG A 153 -2.59 -5.65 -9.15
N ALA A 154 -3.42 -6.50 -9.73
CA ALA A 154 -3.52 -7.89 -9.30
C ALA A 154 -2.25 -8.66 -9.70
N SER A 155 -1.72 -9.46 -8.78
CA SER A 155 -0.65 -10.41 -9.03
C SER A 155 -1.00 -11.32 -10.21
N SER A 156 -0.08 -11.50 -11.16
CA SER A 156 -0.27 -12.47 -12.24
C SER A 156 -0.20 -13.91 -11.75
N VAL A 157 0.29 -14.15 -10.53
CA VAL A 157 0.45 -15.48 -9.93
C VAL A 157 -0.72 -15.80 -9.00
N THR A 158 -0.99 -14.92 -8.03
CA THR A 158 -2.00 -15.18 -6.99
C THR A 158 -3.36 -14.57 -7.30
N GLY A 159 -3.45 -13.61 -8.22
CA GLY A 159 -4.64 -12.79 -8.45
C GLY A 159 -4.97 -11.82 -7.31
N GLU A 160 -4.18 -11.80 -6.24
CA GLU A 160 -4.35 -10.88 -5.12
C GLU A 160 -3.87 -9.47 -5.50
N PRO A 161 -4.52 -8.41 -5.00
CA PRO A 161 -4.11 -7.04 -5.31
C PRO A 161 -2.86 -6.64 -4.52
N GLU A 162 -1.92 -5.99 -5.20
CA GLU A 162 -0.64 -5.60 -4.63
C GLU A 162 -0.28 -4.18 -5.10
N LEU A 163 0.46 -3.45 -4.25
CA LEU A 163 1.14 -2.22 -4.65
C LEU A 163 2.38 -2.62 -5.46
N TYR A 164 2.51 -2.07 -6.67
CA TYR A 164 3.67 -2.22 -7.52
C TYR A 164 4.52 -0.94 -7.53
N CYS A 165 5.82 -1.09 -7.81
CA CYS A 165 6.63 -0.01 -8.34
C CYS A 165 7.27 -0.38 -9.67
N GLU A 166 7.31 0.58 -10.59
CA GLU A 166 8.12 0.55 -11.80
C GLU A 166 9.09 1.73 -11.73
N GLY A 167 10.38 1.42 -11.57
CA GLY A 167 11.45 2.41 -11.48
C GLY A 167 12.19 2.61 -12.80
N SER A 168 12.95 3.70 -12.90
CA SER A 168 13.71 4.06 -14.09
C SER A 168 14.98 3.24 -14.31
N GLY A 169 15.45 2.46 -13.33
CA GLY A 169 16.63 1.61 -13.44
C GLY A 169 16.41 0.41 -14.37
N HIS A 170 15.17 -0.08 -14.46
CA HIS A 170 14.77 -1.08 -15.44
C HIS A 170 13.33 -0.83 -15.95
N SER A 171 13.18 0.25 -16.71
CA SER A 171 11.87 0.72 -17.22
C SER A 171 11.06 -0.37 -17.91
N GLY A 172 9.74 -0.38 -17.69
CA GLY A 172 8.84 -1.41 -18.22
C GLY A 172 8.69 -2.65 -17.33
N THR A 173 9.45 -2.74 -16.23
CA THR A 173 9.52 -3.94 -15.39
C THR A 173 9.08 -3.63 -13.97
N ALA A 174 7.76 -3.66 -13.77
CA ALA A 174 7.17 -3.39 -12.46
C ALA A 174 7.27 -4.61 -11.53
N GLN A 175 7.63 -4.39 -10.26
CA GLN A 175 7.69 -5.43 -9.22
C GLN A 175 6.70 -5.17 -8.08
N PRO A 176 6.14 -6.22 -7.46
CA PRO A 176 5.28 -6.07 -6.29
C PRO A 176 6.10 -5.62 -5.08
N LEU A 177 5.56 -4.66 -4.34
CA LEU A 177 6.14 -4.13 -3.10
C LEU A 177 5.38 -4.58 -1.86
N VAL A 178 4.04 -4.52 -1.91
CA VAL A 178 3.19 -4.78 -0.75
C VAL A 178 1.92 -5.50 -1.18
N GLU A 179 1.74 -6.71 -0.68
CA GLU A 179 0.53 -7.50 -0.89
C GLU A 179 -0.68 -6.94 -0.14
N GLY A 180 -1.88 -7.24 -0.64
CA GLY A 180 -3.14 -6.89 0.00
C GLY A 180 -3.54 -5.43 -0.13
N VAL A 181 -2.77 -4.60 -0.85
CA VAL A 181 -3.15 -3.21 -1.17
C VAL A 181 -4.10 -3.22 -2.36
N GLU A 182 -5.36 -2.86 -2.13
CA GLU A 182 -6.41 -2.93 -3.16
C GLU A 182 -6.63 -1.64 -3.92
N ARG A 183 -6.37 -0.52 -3.28
CA ARG A 183 -6.59 0.80 -3.87
C ARG A 183 -5.65 1.82 -3.29
N LEU A 184 -5.05 2.58 -4.18
CA LEU A 184 -4.40 3.84 -3.92
C LEU A 184 -5.35 4.96 -4.35
N ARG A 185 -5.47 5.99 -3.54
CA ARG A 185 -6.15 7.24 -3.90
C ARG A 185 -5.20 8.38 -3.61
N VAL A 186 -5.00 9.25 -4.60
CA VAL A 186 -4.07 10.38 -4.45
C VAL A 186 -4.79 11.68 -4.80
N ARG A 187 -4.68 12.65 -3.90
CA ARG A 187 -5.15 14.02 -4.12
C ARG A 187 -4.00 14.98 -4.00
N TYR A 188 -4.08 16.07 -4.73
CA TYR A 188 -3.02 17.04 -4.89
C TYR A 188 -3.52 18.40 -4.42
N ARG A 189 -2.68 19.14 -3.70
CA ARG A 189 -2.98 20.52 -3.33
C ARG A 189 -1.98 21.43 -4.01
N LEU A 190 -2.50 22.39 -4.76
CA LEU A 190 -1.69 23.39 -5.45
C LEU A 190 -1.31 24.55 -4.51
N ARG A 191 -0.21 25.23 -4.82
CA ARG A 191 0.23 26.44 -4.11
C ARG A 191 -0.84 27.52 -4.17
N GLY A 192 -1.07 28.19 -3.04
CA GLY A 192 -2.10 29.22 -2.91
C GLY A 192 -3.55 28.72 -2.94
N ARG A 193 -3.79 27.40 -3.01
CA ARG A 193 -5.15 26.81 -2.97
C ARG A 193 -5.34 25.94 -1.73
N ALA A 194 -6.51 26.07 -1.11
CA ALA A 194 -6.91 25.24 0.03
C ALA A 194 -7.51 23.88 -0.38
N ALA A 195 -8.11 23.82 -1.58
CA ALA A 195 -8.79 22.63 -2.10
C ALA A 195 -7.81 21.51 -2.47
N TRP A 196 -8.29 20.27 -2.35
CA TRP A 196 -7.62 19.07 -2.83
C TRP A 196 -8.22 18.69 -4.18
N ASP A 197 -7.38 18.59 -5.19
CA ASP A 197 -7.72 18.29 -6.57
C ASP A 197 -7.37 16.82 -6.89
N GLU A 198 -8.12 16.21 -7.80
CA GLU A 198 -7.81 14.89 -8.35
C GLU A 198 -6.87 15.02 -9.55
N ALA A 199 -6.11 13.96 -9.86
CA ALA A 199 -5.22 13.98 -11.02
C ALA A 199 -5.95 14.32 -12.33
N SER A 200 -7.17 13.81 -12.52
CA SER A 200 -8.03 14.10 -13.69
C SER A 200 -8.41 15.58 -13.85
N SER A 201 -8.27 16.40 -12.79
CA SER A 201 -8.56 17.84 -12.82
C SER A 201 -7.31 18.72 -13.01
N LEU A 202 -6.12 18.11 -13.03
CA LEU A 202 -4.86 18.81 -13.22
C LEU A 202 -4.41 18.71 -14.68
N VAL A 203 -4.09 19.87 -15.26
CA VAL A 203 -3.46 20.02 -16.58
C VAL A 203 -1.93 20.18 -16.43
N ASP A 204 -1.19 20.05 -17.53
CA ASP A 204 0.27 19.88 -17.52
C ASP A 204 1.05 20.89 -16.66
N ASP A 205 0.77 22.18 -16.80
CA ASP A 205 1.44 23.26 -16.05
C ASP A 205 1.05 23.26 -14.55
N ALA A 206 -0.12 22.75 -14.20
CA ALA A 206 -0.59 22.69 -12.82
C ALA A 206 0.25 21.74 -11.96
N TRP A 207 0.86 20.70 -12.56
CA TRP A 207 1.71 19.76 -11.83
C TRP A 207 2.95 20.42 -11.21
N GLN A 208 3.47 21.48 -11.84
CA GLN A 208 4.58 22.28 -11.29
C GLN A 208 4.17 23.04 -10.02
N ARG A 209 2.88 23.26 -9.79
CA ARG A 209 2.36 24.02 -8.64
C ARG A 209 1.93 23.14 -7.47
N VAL A 210 2.09 21.82 -7.57
CA VAL A 210 1.73 20.88 -6.48
C VAL A 210 2.65 21.11 -5.28
N GLN A 211 2.08 21.52 -4.15
CA GLN A 211 2.80 21.78 -2.90
C GLN A 211 2.59 20.69 -1.85
N ALA A 212 1.53 19.89 -1.97
CA ALA A 212 1.26 18.79 -1.05
C ALA A 212 0.44 17.69 -1.73
N VAL A 213 0.55 16.48 -1.22
CA VAL A 213 -0.25 15.32 -1.64
C VAL A 213 -0.89 14.63 -0.45
N GLU A 214 -2.13 14.20 -0.62
CA GLU A 214 -2.79 13.23 0.25
C GLU A 214 -2.66 11.87 -0.43
N VAL A 215 -2.09 10.90 0.28
CA VAL A 215 -2.03 9.51 -0.15
C VAL A 215 -2.92 8.70 0.79
N CYS A 216 -3.95 8.07 0.23
CA CYS A 216 -4.81 7.13 0.95
C CYS A 216 -4.63 5.72 0.39
N VAL A 217 -4.41 4.77 1.29
CA VAL A 217 -4.26 3.34 0.98
C VAL A 217 -5.42 2.58 1.61
N GLN A 218 -6.07 1.75 0.80
CA GLN A 218 -7.04 0.75 1.22
C GLN A 218 -6.42 -0.64 1.10
N ALA A 219 -6.27 -1.31 2.24
CA ALA A 219 -5.80 -2.68 2.33
C ALA A 219 -6.94 -3.66 2.62
N ARG A 220 -6.82 -4.88 2.07
CA ARG A 220 -7.71 -6.01 2.28
C ARG A 220 -7.51 -6.56 3.70
N GLY A 221 -8.61 -6.73 4.43
CA GLY A 221 -8.63 -7.22 5.81
C GLY A 221 -9.27 -8.60 5.98
N ALA A 222 -9.55 -8.94 7.23
CA ALA A 222 -10.03 -10.25 7.66
C ALA A 222 -11.31 -10.70 6.96
N VAL A 223 -11.34 -11.99 6.61
CA VAL A 223 -12.54 -12.70 6.13
C VAL A 223 -13.55 -12.84 7.28
N GLY A 224 -14.85 -12.79 6.95
CA GLY A 224 -15.92 -12.93 7.93
C GLY A 224 -16.20 -11.64 8.70
N SER A 225 -15.92 -10.49 8.08
CA SER A 225 -16.28 -9.20 8.64
C SER A 225 -17.77 -9.14 8.88
N ARG A 226 -18.18 -8.83 10.12
CA ARG A 226 -19.59 -8.57 10.46
C ARG A 226 -20.08 -7.23 9.90
N MET A 227 -19.16 -6.34 9.49
CA MET A 227 -19.53 -5.11 8.81
C MET A 227 -20.02 -5.42 7.40
N ARG A 228 -21.17 -4.84 7.03
CA ARG A 228 -21.72 -4.92 5.68
C ARG A 228 -21.27 -3.76 4.78
N ARG A 229 -20.69 -2.72 5.38
CA ARG A 229 -20.25 -1.49 4.73
C ARG A 229 -18.97 -0.98 5.36
N TYR A 230 -18.17 -0.24 4.61
CA TYR A 230 -16.98 0.48 5.09
C TYR A 230 -16.93 1.88 4.49
N THR A 231 -16.10 2.76 5.05
CA THR A 231 -15.84 4.08 4.47
C THR A 231 -14.54 4.04 3.68
N ASP A 232 -14.59 4.35 2.38
CA ASP A 232 -13.44 4.30 1.48
C ASP A 232 -12.52 5.53 1.58
N CYS A 233 -11.50 5.59 0.72
CA CYS A 233 -10.61 6.74 0.58
C CYS A 233 -11.29 8.02 0.10
N ASP A 234 -12.49 7.91 -0.48
CA ASP A 234 -13.33 9.03 -0.91
C ASP A 234 -14.30 9.48 0.19
N GLY A 235 -14.25 8.86 1.37
CA GLY A 235 -15.16 9.17 2.47
C GLY A 235 -16.58 8.65 2.23
N ARG A 236 -16.76 7.81 1.21
CA ARG A 236 -18.07 7.26 0.81
C ARG A 236 -18.28 5.92 1.49
N SER A 237 -19.52 5.66 1.89
CA SER A 237 -19.89 4.36 2.45
C SER A 237 -20.08 3.35 1.33
N GLN A 238 -19.20 2.35 1.24
CA GLN A 238 -19.21 1.30 0.24
C GLN A 238 -19.71 -0.03 0.84
N PRO A 239 -20.48 -0.84 0.09
CA PRO A 239 -20.81 -2.21 0.50
C PRO A 239 -19.57 -3.12 0.49
N ILE A 240 -19.57 -4.13 1.36
CA ILE A 240 -18.61 -5.23 1.34
C ILE A 240 -19.25 -6.41 0.60
N HIS A 241 -18.74 -6.73 -0.59
CA HIS A 241 -19.27 -7.82 -1.42
C HIS A 241 -18.58 -9.17 -1.20
N ASP A 242 -17.32 -9.15 -0.78
CA ASP A 242 -16.47 -10.35 -0.65
C ASP A 242 -16.35 -10.89 0.78
N GLY A 243 -17.11 -10.32 1.72
CA GLY A 243 -17.09 -10.68 3.13
C GLY A 243 -15.79 -10.36 3.87
N ARG A 244 -14.87 -9.59 3.25
CA ARG A 244 -13.61 -9.19 3.87
C ARG A 244 -13.67 -7.75 4.38
N GLY A 245 -13.14 -7.52 5.58
CA GLY A 245 -12.97 -6.15 6.11
C GLY A 245 -12.02 -5.32 5.24
N ARG A 246 -12.03 -4.00 5.39
CA ARG A 246 -11.07 -3.09 4.74
C ARG A 246 -10.39 -2.21 5.77
N TRP A 247 -9.09 -2.01 5.61
CA TRP A 247 -8.32 -1.09 6.41
C TRP A 247 -7.92 0.12 5.58
N ILE A 248 -8.23 1.33 6.05
CA ILE A 248 -7.99 2.57 5.33
C ILE A 248 -7.02 3.40 6.16
N SER A 249 -5.94 3.87 5.54
CA SER A 249 -4.96 4.75 6.18
C SER A 249 -4.57 5.88 5.23
N ARG A 250 -4.30 7.06 5.77
CA ARG A 250 -4.03 8.28 5.00
C ARG A 250 -2.79 8.99 5.52
N ARG A 251 -2.04 9.63 4.62
CA ARG A 251 -0.98 10.58 4.96
C ARG A 251 -1.06 11.80 4.08
N TRP A 252 -0.85 12.98 4.68
CA TRP A 252 -0.64 14.23 3.98
C TRP A 252 0.84 14.58 4.00
N LEU A 253 1.41 14.84 2.84
CA LEU A 253 2.85 15.02 2.63
C LEU A 253 3.07 16.34 1.90
N ALA A 254 3.93 17.19 2.45
CA ALA A 254 4.37 18.39 1.75
C ALA A 254 5.47 18.03 0.73
N VAL A 255 5.41 18.63 -0.45
CA VAL A 255 6.47 18.54 -1.47
C VAL A 255 7.43 19.70 -1.22
N ARG A 256 8.63 19.40 -0.71
CA ARG A 256 9.57 20.41 -0.20
C ARG A 256 10.67 20.80 -1.17
N ASN A 257 11.02 19.92 -2.10
CA ASN A 257 12.10 20.16 -3.05
C ASN A 257 11.57 20.68 -4.40
N ALA A 258 10.29 21.01 -4.50
CA ALA A 258 9.74 21.63 -5.70
C ALA A 258 10.34 23.04 -5.87
N ALA A 259 11.21 23.21 -6.86
CA ALA A 259 11.65 24.52 -7.30
C ALA A 259 10.48 25.21 -8.00
N PHE A 260 9.77 26.08 -7.28
CA PHE A 260 8.77 26.94 -7.89
C PHE A 260 9.51 28.13 -8.49
N MET A 261 9.45 28.27 -9.81
CA MET A 261 9.80 29.52 -10.46
C MET A 261 8.75 30.54 -10.02
N ASP A 262 9.05 31.30 -8.97
CA ASP A 262 8.27 32.49 -8.63
C ASP A 262 8.48 33.47 -9.78
N GLY A 263 7.48 33.58 -10.66
CA GLY A 263 7.39 34.67 -11.61
C GLY A 263 7.23 35.97 -10.82
N GLY A 264 8.35 36.60 -10.48
CA GLY A 264 8.43 37.86 -9.77
C GLY A 264 9.33 38.82 -10.52
N ASP A 265 8.66 39.79 -11.15
CA ASP A 265 9.06 41.17 -11.49
C ASP A 265 10.48 41.44 -12.04
N GLY A 266 10.49 41.80 -13.33
CA GLY A 266 11.57 42.46 -14.07
C GLY A 266 11.14 42.76 -15.49
#